data_AF-A0A838DD38-F1
#
_entry.id   AF-A0A838DD38-F1
#
_cell.length_a   1.000
_cell.length_b   1.000
_cell.length_c   1.000
_cell.angle_alpha   90.00
_cell.angle_beta   90.00
_cell.angle_gamma   90.00
#
_symmetry.space_group_name_H-M   'P 1'
#
loop_
_entity.id
_entity.type
_entity.pdbx_description
1 polymer ?
#
loop_
_entity_poly.entity_id
_entity_poly.type
_entity_poly.pdbx_seq_one_letter_code
_entity_poly.pdbx_strand_id
1 'polypeptide(L)'
;MPEPGNGDAPQFYVPGHFYSPVPNRADIRRALDATQQPAEISAIDFRESEQLELLERLKVYYPEVPFPEQATSDFRFTFDNPSYSWCDAIMLFSMLRELRPRRIIEVGSGYTSGLMLDVNDRFFDSKIDCTFVEPYPNLLLWLLRPDELKRVTIIPTTMQEVDTDIFRTLRAGDVLFIDSSHVVKAGSDVYALLFNVLPVLARGVVIHFHDIFDRFEYPAEWLEKGFGWNEQYVLRAFLQFNSDFKIKLYTGRMIARHRDWFARWMPNCLRNPGGHIWIERTGGGENIGSSGQADAPRLAAPSARPLRFRCNICGEHNTAILDDLQREKPTCTTCGSTARARAIIRALSVELFRGESEALPDWPLWKEVSGLGMTDWEGYAARLAEKFSYTNTFLHKEPWLDVAAEEVPAHWIESCDFVISSEVLEHVLPPVSRAFQNVYNILKPGGVLILTVPYGLMPDTQEHFSDLYDFQIVEDRGTSVLRNTTREGEVQEFRNLVFHGGPGSTLEMRVFSENALVRLLREAGFEEIKVHRKPDIVHGVWWPEPWSLPISARKPRA
;
A
#
# COMPACT_ATOMS: atom_id res chain seq x y z
N MET A 1 -2.53 -1.07 -1.27
CA MET A 1 -3.98 -1.31 -1.08
C MET A 1 -4.64 0.03 -0.76
N PRO A 2 -5.73 0.41 -1.45
CA PRO A 2 -6.40 1.68 -1.22
C PRO A 2 -7.03 1.76 0.18
N GLU A 3 -7.04 2.96 0.77
CA GLU A 3 -7.90 3.25 1.92
C GLU A 3 -9.38 3.07 1.52
N PRO A 4 -10.24 2.53 2.41
CA PRO A 4 -11.67 2.70 2.26
C PRO A 4 -11.97 4.21 2.41
N GLY A 5 -12.37 4.85 1.32
CA GLY A 5 -12.93 6.21 1.39
C GLY A 5 -14.06 6.24 2.42
N ASN A 6 -14.17 7.34 3.18
CA ASN A 6 -15.21 7.58 4.19
C ASN A 6 -16.52 6.88 3.79
N GLY A 7 -16.86 5.83 4.54
CA GLY A 7 -17.92 4.87 4.26
C GLY A 7 -19.35 5.43 4.42
N ASP A 8 -19.57 6.69 4.06
CA ASP A 8 -20.87 7.35 4.11
C ASP A 8 -21.74 7.04 2.88
N ALA A 9 -21.24 6.26 1.91
CA ALA A 9 -22.06 5.79 0.81
C ALA A 9 -22.94 4.62 1.31
N PRO A 10 -24.26 4.78 1.40
CA PRO A 10 -25.12 3.71 1.88
C PRO A 10 -25.06 2.52 0.93
N GLN A 11 -24.62 1.37 1.45
CA GLN A 11 -24.78 0.10 0.74
C GLN A 11 -26.25 -0.34 0.89
N PHE A 12 -27.06 -0.03 -0.13
CA PHE A 12 -28.49 -0.30 -0.10
C PHE A 12 -28.80 -1.82 -0.05
N TYR A 13 -27.90 -2.67 -0.58
CA TYR A 13 -28.06 -4.12 -0.58
C TYR A 13 -26.74 -4.86 -0.28
N VAL A 14 -26.84 -5.94 0.50
CA VAL A 14 -25.71 -6.82 0.86
C VAL A 14 -25.12 -7.57 -0.35
N PRO A 15 -23.87 -8.05 -0.26
CA PRO A 15 -23.27 -8.91 -1.29
C PRO A 15 -24.16 -10.08 -1.73
N GLY A 16 -24.24 -10.29 -3.04
CA GLY A 16 -25.05 -11.30 -3.73
C GLY A 16 -26.55 -11.07 -3.76
N HIS A 17 -27.02 -9.90 -3.31
CA HIS A 17 -28.33 -9.41 -3.73
C HIS A 17 -28.30 -9.05 -5.22
N PHE A 18 -29.42 -9.18 -5.93
CA PHE A 18 -29.52 -8.90 -7.38
C PHE A 18 -29.16 -7.46 -7.80
N TYR A 19 -29.16 -6.52 -6.86
CA TYR A 19 -28.74 -5.13 -7.06
C TYR A 19 -27.36 -4.82 -6.46
N SER A 20 -26.68 -5.80 -5.85
CA SER A 20 -25.31 -5.66 -5.36
C SER A 20 -24.32 -6.04 -6.47
N PRO A 21 -23.30 -5.22 -6.75
CA PRO A 21 -22.23 -5.59 -7.68
C PRO A 21 -21.23 -6.59 -7.07
N VAL A 22 -21.25 -6.77 -5.74
CA VAL A 22 -20.39 -7.73 -5.03
C VAL A 22 -21.07 -9.11 -5.00
N PRO A 23 -20.41 -10.18 -5.47
CA PRO A 23 -21.00 -11.52 -5.52
C PRO A 23 -21.08 -12.19 -4.14
N ASN A 24 -22.03 -13.11 -3.94
CA ASN A 24 -22.00 -14.06 -2.82
C ASN A 24 -21.34 -15.39 -3.23
N ARG A 25 -21.24 -16.33 -2.28
CA ARG A 25 -20.67 -17.67 -2.51
C ARG A 25 -21.40 -18.49 -3.59
N ALA A 26 -22.70 -18.31 -3.76
CA ALA A 26 -23.46 -19.01 -4.79
C ALA A 26 -23.16 -18.43 -6.18
N ASP A 27 -23.01 -17.11 -6.29
CA ASP A 27 -22.62 -16.44 -7.53
C ASP A 27 -21.20 -16.86 -7.95
N ILE A 28 -20.25 -16.88 -7.00
CA ILE A 28 -18.88 -17.35 -7.23
C ILE A 28 -18.87 -18.80 -7.72
N ARG A 29 -19.62 -19.70 -7.09
CA ARG A 29 -19.73 -21.10 -7.56
C ARG A 29 -20.25 -21.18 -8.98
N ARG A 30 -21.30 -20.43 -9.34
CA ARG A 30 -21.84 -20.41 -10.71
C ARG A 30 -20.81 -19.91 -11.72
N ALA A 31 -20.03 -18.89 -11.37
CA ALA A 31 -18.95 -18.38 -12.21
C ALA A 31 -17.88 -19.47 -12.46
N LEU A 32 -17.41 -20.12 -11.39
CA LEU A 32 -16.42 -21.19 -11.49
C LEU A 32 -16.92 -22.40 -12.27
N ASP A 33 -18.18 -22.83 -12.05
CA ASP A 33 -18.79 -23.93 -12.80
C ASP A 33 -18.88 -23.62 -14.31
N ALA A 34 -19.14 -22.35 -14.67
CA ALA A 34 -19.22 -21.93 -16.07
C ALA A 34 -17.85 -22.01 -16.78
N THR A 35 -16.73 -21.86 -16.08
CA THR A 35 -15.38 -22.01 -16.67
C THR A 35 -15.06 -23.44 -17.07
N GLN A 36 -15.68 -24.43 -16.41
CA GLN A 36 -15.49 -25.86 -16.67
C GLN A 36 -16.26 -26.37 -17.90
N GLN A 37 -17.20 -25.58 -18.43
CA GLN A 37 -18.00 -25.98 -19.57
C GLN A 37 -17.21 -25.84 -20.88
N PRO A 38 -17.25 -26.80 -21.82
CA PRO A 38 -16.44 -26.74 -23.04
C PRO A 38 -16.93 -25.71 -24.08
N ALA A 39 -17.98 -24.95 -23.80
CA ALA A 39 -18.56 -24.00 -24.73
C ALA A 39 -17.57 -22.87 -25.08
N GLU A 40 -17.35 -22.64 -26.38
CA GLU A 40 -16.53 -21.53 -26.87
C GLU A 40 -17.23 -20.18 -26.68
N ILE A 41 -16.44 -19.13 -26.47
CA ILE A 41 -16.96 -17.77 -26.34
C ILE A 41 -17.30 -17.26 -27.74
N SER A 42 -18.59 -17.04 -27.98
CA SER A 42 -19.09 -16.58 -29.29
C SER A 42 -18.78 -15.10 -29.55
N ALA A 43 -18.67 -14.75 -30.83
CA ALA A 43 -18.52 -13.39 -31.34
C ALA A 43 -17.23 -12.65 -30.95
N ILE A 44 -16.20 -13.38 -30.50
CA ILE A 44 -14.84 -12.87 -30.39
C ILE A 44 -13.98 -13.59 -31.43
N ASP A 45 -13.28 -12.84 -32.28
CA ASP A 45 -12.23 -13.41 -33.10
C ASP A 45 -10.95 -13.54 -32.27
N PHE A 46 -10.67 -14.77 -31.83
CA PHE A 46 -9.50 -15.06 -31.01
C PHE A 46 -8.19 -15.09 -31.80
N ARG A 47 -8.21 -15.25 -33.13
CA ARG A 47 -6.98 -15.21 -33.95
C ARG A 47 -5.87 -16.15 -33.47
N GLU A 48 -6.27 -17.36 -33.06
CA GLU A 48 -5.39 -18.33 -32.36
C GLU A 48 -4.17 -18.72 -33.20
N SER A 49 -4.35 -18.87 -34.52
CA SER A 49 -3.23 -19.17 -35.43
C SER A 49 -2.21 -18.03 -35.45
N GLU A 50 -2.65 -16.77 -35.54
CA GLU A 50 -1.75 -15.62 -35.51
C GLU A 50 -1.09 -15.41 -34.14
N GLN A 51 -1.77 -15.80 -33.06
CA GLN A 51 -1.16 -15.83 -31.72
C GLN A 51 -0.05 -16.88 -31.64
N LEU A 52 -0.22 -18.07 -32.22
CA LEU A 52 0.83 -19.08 -32.33
C LEU A 52 2.01 -18.58 -33.17
N GLU A 53 1.75 -17.95 -34.31
CA GLU A 53 2.80 -17.34 -35.12
C GLU A 53 3.56 -16.24 -34.37
N LEU A 54 2.87 -15.46 -33.54
CA LEU A 54 3.51 -14.49 -32.65
C LEU A 54 4.37 -15.19 -31.61
N LEU A 55 3.86 -16.21 -30.92
CA LEU A 55 4.61 -17.00 -29.94
C LEU A 55 5.88 -17.62 -30.54
N GLU A 56 5.82 -18.09 -31.80
CA GLU A 56 6.97 -18.59 -32.54
C GLU A 56 8.06 -17.53 -32.76
N ARG A 57 7.70 -16.24 -32.82
CA ARG A 57 8.66 -15.13 -32.85
C ARG A 57 9.12 -14.75 -31.44
N LEU A 58 8.20 -14.66 -30.48
CA LEU A 58 8.50 -14.30 -29.09
C LEU A 58 9.44 -15.31 -28.41
N LYS A 59 9.36 -16.60 -28.77
CA LYS A 59 10.25 -17.64 -28.21
C LYS A 59 11.72 -17.36 -28.51
N VAL A 60 12.04 -16.63 -29.58
CA VAL A 60 13.43 -16.28 -29.94
C VAL A 60 14.06 -15.41 -28.86
N TYR A 61 13.27 -14.55 -28.20
CA TYR A 61 13.74 -13.68 -27.13
C TYR A 61 13.80 -14.38 -25.77
N TYR A 62 13.08 -15.49 -25.58
CA TYR A 62 13.00 -16.19 -24.28
C TYR A 62 14.35 -16.52 -23.63
N PRO A 63 15.38 -16.99 -24.36
CA PRO A 63 16.70 -17.26 -23.78
C PRO A 63 17.45 -16.00 -23.33
N GLU A 64 17.02 -14.81 -23.76
CA GLU A 64 17.64 -13.52 -23.44
C GLU A 64 16.99 -12.83 -22.23
N VAL A 65 15.95 -13.42 -21.61
CA VAL A 65 15.28 -12.84 -20.45
C VAL A 65 16.28 -12.67 -19.31
N PRO A 66 16.61 -11.42 -18.92
CA PRO A 66 17.81 -11.18 -18.11
C PRO A 66 17.53 -11.08 -16.61
N PHE A 67 16.26 -11.12 -16.19
CA PHE A 67 15.86 -10.73 -14.85
C PHE A 67 16.26 -11.78 -13.80
N PRO A 68 16.82 -11.35 -12.66
CA PRO A 68 17.13 -12.25 -11.57
C PRO A 68 15.86 -12.68 -10.84
N GLU A 69 15.92 -13.81 -10.13
CA GLU A 69 14.82 -14.18 -9.23
C GLU A 69 14.75 -13.21 -8.03
N GLN A 70 15.86 -12.94 -7.35
CA GLN A 70 15.94 -12.03 -6.21
C GLN A 70 16.53 -10.65 -6.57
N ALA A 71 16.36 -9.68 -5.66
CA ALA A 71 16.88 -8.33 -5.81
C ALA A 71 18.40 -8.28 -6.02
N THR A 72 18.82 -7.48 -7.00
CA THR A 72 20.22 -7.17 -7.31
C THR A 72 20.36 -5.67 -7.55
N SER A 73 21.58 -5.13 -7.47
CA SER A 73 21.83 -3.72 -7.83
C SER A 73 21.61 -3.40 -9.31
N ASP A 74 21.65 -4.44 -10.16
CA ASP A 74 21.75 -4.29 -11.61
C ASP A 74 20.38 -4.22 -12.28
N PHE A 75 19.32 -4.68 -11.62
CA PHE A 75 17.96 -4.72 -12.15
C PHE A 75 16.99 -4.04 -11.19
N ARG A 76 16.03 -3.32 -11.78
CA ARG A 76 14.88 -2.74 -11.07
C ARG A 76 13.82 -3.82 -10.87
N PHE A 77 13.65 -4.68 -11.87
CA PHE A 77 12.71 -5.78 -11.83
C PHE A 77 13.37 -7.10 -11.40
N THR A 78 12.63 -7.89 -10.63
CA THR A 78 12.98 -9.22 -10.16
C THR A 78 11.78 -10.13 -10.33
N PHE A 79 11.95 -11.43 -10.57
CA PHE A 79 10.80 -12.34 -10.63
C PHE A 79 10.11 -12.53 -9.28
N ASP A 80 10.86 -12.47 -8.19
CA ASP A 80 10.34 -12.48 -6.82
C ASP A 80 9.96 -11.06 -6.41
N ASN A 81 8.74 -10.67 -6.77
CA ASN A 81 8.08 -9.46 -6.31
C ASN A 81 6.59 -9.76 -6.09
N PRO A 82 5.88 -8.98 -5.26
CA PRO A 82 4.52 -9.32 -4.83
C PRO A 82 3.43 -9.12 -5.89
N SER A 83 3.74 -8.56 -7.06
CA SER A 83 2.70 -8.07 -7.99
C SER A 83 2.82 -8.52 -9.45
N TYR A 84 4.02 -8.83 -9.96
CA TYR A 84 4.21 -9.12 -11.39
C TYR A 84 5.30 -10.17 -11.62
N SER A 85 4.96 -11.40 -12.00
CA SER A 85 5.92 -12.52 -11.99
C SER A 85 5.92 -13.37 -13.26
N TRP A 86 6.92 -14.25 -13.36
CA TRP A 86 7.15 -15.24 -14.42
C TRP A 86 6.55 -14.93 -15.78
N CYS A 87 5.40 -15.52 -16.12
CA CYS A 87 4.86 -15.46 -17.48
C CYS A 87 4.55 -14.03 -17.91
N ASP A 88 3.95 -13.22 -17.06
CA ASP A 88 3.61 -11.83 -17.38
C ASP A 88 4.88 -11.03 -17.72
N ALA A 89 5.91 -11.17 -16.87
CA ALA A 89 7.21 -10.55 -17.08
C ALA A 89 7.93 -11.02 -18.36
N ILE A 90 7.92 -12.33 -18.61
CA ILE A 90 8.52 -12.91 -19.82
C ILE A 90 7.78 -12.42 -21.07
N MET A 91 6.45 -12.38 -21.05
CA MET A 91 5.65 -11.93 -22.19
C MET A 91 5.81 -10.42 -22.42
N LEU A 92 5.82 -9.60 -21.37
CA LEU A 92 6.09 -8.17 -21.50
C LEU A 92 7.47 -7.93 -22.10
N PHE A 93 8.50 -8.58 -21.59
CA PHE A 93 9.85 -8.53 -22.16
C PHE A 93 9.85 -8.88 -23.65
N SER A 94 9.29 -10.03 -24.02
CA SER A 94 9.31 -10.50 -25.41
C SER A 94 8.49 -9.60 -26.32
N MET A 95 7.34 -9.08 -25.85
CA MET A 95 6.51 -8.15 -26.60
C MET A 95 7.22 -6.82 -26.84
N LEU A 96 7.94 -6.27 -25.85
CA LEU A 96 8.73 -5.05 -26.08
C LEU A 96 9.84 -5.28 -27.11
N ARG A 97 10.50 -6.46 -27.08
CA ARG A 97 11.53 -6.85 -28.06
C ARG A 97 10.98 -7.00 -29.48
N GLU A 98 9.78 -7.55 -29.62
CA GLU A 98 9.06 -7.71 -30.90
C GLU A 98 8.56 -6.36 -31.44
N LEU A 99 7.85 -5.60 -30.60
CA LEU A 99 7.18 -4.36 -31.02
C LEU A 99 8.15 -3.20 -31.24
N ARG A 100 9.25 -3.16 -30.47
CA ARG A 100 10.24 -2.08 -30.48
C ARG A 100 9.57 -0.69 -30.42
N PRO A 101 8.69 -0.44 -29.42
CA PRO A 101 7.88 0.77 -29.39
C PRO A 101 8.77 2.01 -29.30
N ARG A 102 8.33 3.12 -29.88
CA ARG A 102 9.00 4.41 -29.67
C ARG A 102 8.54 5.02 -28.35
N ARG A 103 7.27 4.83 -28.00
CA ARG A 103 6.66 5.37 -26.78
C ARG A 103 5.86 4.30 -26.04
N ILE A 104 5.91 4.35 -24.72
CA ILE A 104 5.05 3.59 -23.82
C ILE A 104 4.35 4.60 -22.90
N ILE A 105 3.03 4.52 -22.80
CA ILE A 105 2.27 5.14 -21.71
C ILE A 105 1.76 3.99 -20.84
N GLU A 106 2.09 4.00 -19.56
CA GLU A 106 1.61 3.02 -18.57
C GLU A 106 0.65 3.71 -17.60
N VAL A 107 -0.47 3.07 -17.29
CA VAL A 107 -1.47 3.51 -16.31
C VAL A 107 -1.56 2.47 -15.21
N GLY A 108 -1.17 2.88 -14.01
CA GLY A 108 -0.82 1.99 -12.91
C GLY A 108 0.65 1.56 -13.02
N SER A 109 1.48 1.98 -12.08
CA SER A 109 2.95 1.86 -12.21
C SER A 109 3.61 1.22 -10.99
N GLY A 110 4.72 0.52 -11.22
CA GLY A 110 5.40 -0.26 -10.19
C GLY A 110 6.48 -1.17 -10.77
N TYR A 111 6.43 -2.45 -10.42
CA TYR A 111 7.43 -3.43 -10.87
C TYR A 111 7.46 -3.59 -12.40
N THR A 112 6.30 -3.49 -13.07
CA THR A 112 6.17 -3.45 -14.54
C THR A 112 6.98 -2.32 -15.16
N SER A 113 6.93 -1.13 -14.56
CA SER A 113 7.74 0.02 -14.96
C SER A 113 9.24 -0.27 -14.86
N GLY A 114 9.66 -0.89 -13.75
CA GLY A 114 11.04 -1.34 -13.55
C GLY A 114 11.50 -2.29 -14.66
N LEU A 115 10.64 -3.23 -15.05
CA LEU A 115 10.89 -4.18 -16.14
C LEU A 115 11.05 -3.45 -17.48
N MET A 116 10.09 -2.57 -17.82
CA MET A 116 10.13 -1.80 -19.06
C MET A 116 11.42 -0.98 -19.18
N LEU A 117 11.87 -0.37 -18.08
CA LEU A 117 13.10 0.43 -18.05
C LEU A 117 14.37 -0.43 -18.12
N ASP A 118 14.41 -1.58 -17.45
CA ASP A 118 15.51 -2.53 -17.58
C ASP A 118 15.66 -3.04 -19.01
N VAL A 119 14.54 -3.27 -19.70
CA VAL A 119 14.52 -3.64 -21.13
C VAL A 119 14.97 -2.49 -22.01
N ASN A 120 14.44 -1.28 -21.77
CA ASN A 120 14.77 -0.09 -22.53
C ASN A 120 16.28 0.21 -22.49
N ASP A 121 16.89 0.13 -21.30
CA ASP A 121 18.33 0.36 -21.13
C ASP A 121 19.17 -0.68 -21.87
N ARG A 122 18.79 -1.96 -21.79
CA ARG A 122 19.63 -3.06 -22.29
C ARG A 122 19.50 -3.32 -23.78
N PHE A 123 18.32 -3.06 -24.34
CA PHE A 123 18.00 -3.49 -25.71
C PHE A 123 17.62 -2.35 -26.64
N PHE A 124 17.47 -1.13 -26.12
CA PHE A 124 16.99 0.03 -26.87
C PHE A 124 17.79 1.31 -26.64
N ASP A 125 18.95 1.25 -26.00
CA ASP A 125 19.80 2.40 -25.68
C ASP A 125 19.03 3.51 -24.93
N SER A 126 18.05 3.12 -24.11
CA SER A 126 17.13 4.05 -23.42
C SER A 126 16.35 4.99 -24.36
N LYS A 127 16.09 4.58 -25.61
CA LYS A 127 15.39 5.39 -26.63
C LYS A 127 13.86 5.30 -26.56
N ILE A 128 13.30 4.35 -25.82
CA ILE A 128 11.85 4.28 -25.63
C ILE A 128 11.45 5.40 -24.67
N ASP A 129 10.53 6.25 -25.10
CA ASP A 129 9.94 7.32 -24.30
C ASP A 129 8.84 6.75 -23.39
N CYS A 130 9.10 6.71 -22.09
CA CYS A 130 8.17 6.14 -21.11
C CYS A 130 7.42 7.25 -20.34
N THR A 131 6.10 7.18 -20.33
CA THR A 131 5.22 8.00 -19.49
C THR A 131 4.44 7.10 -18.53
N PHE A 132 4.44 7.44 -17.24
CA PHE A 132 3.81 6.68 -16.17
C PHE A 132 2.71 7.51 -15.53
N VAL A 133 1.46 7.07 -15.61
CA VAL A 133 0.29 7.66 -14.94
C VAL A 133 0.03 6.84 -13.68
N GLU A 134 0.33 7.42 -12.52
CA GLU A 134 0.24 6.73 -11.24
C GLU A 134 -0.04 7.74 -10.13
N PRO A 135 -1.24 7.74 -9.50
CA PRO A 135 -1.56 8.67 -8.41
C PRO A 135 -0.62 8.55 -7.20
N TYR A 136 -0.02 7.38 -6.99
CA TYR A 136 0.84 7.08 -5.85
C TYR A 136 2.19 6.51 -6.31
N PRO A 137 3.05 7.29 -6.99
CA PRO A 137 4.20 6.77 -7.73
C PRO A 137 5.38 6.38 -6.83
N ASN A 138 5.15 6.16 -5.53
CA ASN A 138 6.20 5.90 -4.54
C ASN A 138 7.03 4.66 -4.91
N LEU A 139 6.37 3.56 -5.30
CA LEU A 139 7.05 2.34 -5.74
C LEU A 139 7.87 2.58 -7.02
N LEU A 140 7.29 3.27 -8.01
CA LEU A 140 7.98 3.64 -9.24
C LEU A 140 9.21 4.51 -8.94
N LEU A 141 9.04 5.55 -8.12
CA LEU A 141 10.11 6.47 -7.74
C LEU A 141 11.25 5.74 -7.01
N TRP A 142 10.93 4.75 -6.18
CA TRP A 142 11.90 3.88 -5.52
C TRP A 142 12.67 2.99 -6.51
N LEU A 143 12.01 2.47 -7.54
CA LEU A 143 12.62 1.64 -8.59
C LEU A 143 13.54 2.42 -9.54
N LEU A 144 13.31 3.72 -9.72
CA LEU A 144 14.08 4.54 -10.66
C LEU A 144 15.50 4.83 -10.16
N ARG A 145 16.48 4.78 -11.06
CA ARG A 145 17.83 5.27 -10.75
C ARG A 145 17.85 6.80 -10.80
N PRO A 146 18.76 7.47 -10.06
CA PRO A 146 18.77 8.94 -9.95
C PRO A 146 18.81 9.71 -11.29
N ASP A 147 19.47 9.17 -12.31
CA ASP A 147 19.61 9.81 -13.63
C ASP A 147 18.41 9.56 -14.58
N GLU A 148 17.44 8.74 -14.18
CA GLU A 148 16.30 8.33 -15.03
C GLU A 148 15.08 9.21 -14.89
N LEU A 149 14.94 9.90 -13.77
CA LEU A 149 13.86 10.87 -13.54
C LEU A 149 13.81 11.97 -14.61
N LYS A 150 14.92 12.21 -15.32
CA LYS A 150 14.99 13.16 -16.44
C LYS A 150 14.61 12.53 -17.79
N ARG A 151 14.61 11.21 -17.88
CA ARG A 151 14.40 10.42 -19.11
C ARG A 151 12.98 9.89 -19.23
N VAL A 152 12.26 9.77 -18.12
CA VAL A 152 10.87 9.31 -18.07
C VAL A 152 9.93 10.46 -17.67
N THR A 153 8.66 10.35 -18.04
CA THR A 153 7.61 11.28 -17.59
C THR A 153 6.76 10.57 -16.53
N ILE A 154 6.54 11.19 -15.37
CA ILE A 154 5.63 10.67 -14.34
C ILE A 154 4.50 11.69 -14.15
N ILE A 155 3.26 11.22 -14.24
CA ILE A 155 2.04 11.99 -14.06
C ILE A 155 1.40 11.50 -12.75
N PRO A 156 1.67 12.18 -11.62
CA PRO A 156 1.28 11.72 -10.29
C PRO A 156 -0.18 12.05 -9.95
N THR A 157 -1.12 11.65 -10.79
CA THR A 157 -2.56 11.85 -10.53
C THR A 157 -3.38 10.63 -10.94
N THR A 158 -4.62 10.60 -10.47
CA THR A 158 -5.61 9.58 -10.82
C THR A 158 -5.95 9.68 -12.30
N MET A 159 -6.24 8.54 -12.93
CA MET A 159 -6.58 8.47 -14.36
C MET A 159 -7.79 9.35 -14.73
N GLN A 160 -8.68 9.60 -13.77
CA GLN A 160 -9.87 10.45 -13.91
C GLN A 160 -9.53 11.93 -14.14
N GLU A 161 -8.36 12.39 -13.68
CA GLU A 161 -7.91 13.77 -13.81
C GLU A 161 -6.92 13.97 -14.96
N VAL A 162 -6.43 12.89 -15.56
CA VAL A 162 -5.46 12.95 -16.66
C VAL A 162 -6.14 13.45 -17.95
N ASP A 163 -5.49 14.41 -18.59
CA ASP A 163 -5.91 14.87 -19.93
C ASP A 163 -5.74 13.76 -20.96
N THR A 164 -6.84 13.38 -21.60
CA THR A 164 -6.87 12.33 -22.63
C THR A 164 -5.97 12.62 -23.84
N ASP A 165 -5.59 13.87 -24.07
CA ASP A 165 -4.75 14.25 -25.21
C ASP A 165 -3.35 13.63 -25.15
N ILE A 166 -2.85 13.25 -23.97
CA ILE A 166 -1.56 12.54 -23.87
C ILE A 166 -1.60 11.20 -24.63
N PHE A 167 -2.76 10.53 -24.67
CA PHE A 167 -2.90 9.22 -25.32
C PHE A 167 -2.98 9.34 -26.84
N ARG A 168 -3.38 10.50 -27.36
CA ARG A 168 -3.34 10.81 -28.80
C ARG A 168 -1.90 10.88 -29.35
N THR A 169 -0.91 10.98 -28.47
CA THR A 169 0.51 10.98 -28.85
C THR A 169 1.04 9.59 -29.23
N LEU A 170 0.32 8.53 -28.86
CA LEU A 170 0.64 7.15 -29.23
C LEU A 170 0.34 6.92 -30.72
N ARG A 171 1.29 6.28 -31.41
CA ARG A 171 1.20 5.96 -32.83
C ARG A 171 1.27 4.46 -33.07
N ALA A 172 1.15 4.05 -34.34
CA ALA A 172 1.30 2.65 -34.72
C ALA A 172 2.61 2.04 -34.16
N GLY A 173 2.48 0.93 -33.44
CA GLY A 173 3.60 0.24 -32.77
C GLY A 173 3.95 0.75 -31.36
N ASP A 174 3.42 1.91 -30.94
CA ASP A 174 3.55 2.39 -29.56
C ASP A 174 2.60 1.61 -28.63
N VAL A 175 2.93 1.60 -27.33
CA VAL A 175 2.22 0.78 -26.32
C VAL A 175 1.46 1.65 -25.33
N LEU A 176 0.21 1.29 -25.08
CA LEU A 176 -0.54 1.65 -23.88
C LEU A 176 -0.57 0.44 -22.94
N PHE A 177 0.00 0.55 -21.75
CA PHE A 177 -0.02 -0.51 -20.74
C PHE A 177 -1.01 -0.14 -19.64
N ILE A 178 -1.99 -1.00 -19.36
CA ILE A 178 -3.07 -0.76 -18.40
C ILE A 178 -3.00 -1.83 -17.31
N ASP A 179 -2.72 -1.39 -16.10
CA ASP A 179 -2.70 -2.18 -14.87
C ASP A 179 -3.28 -1.34 -13.72
N SER A 180 -4.57 -1.01 -13.87
CA SER A 180 -5.28 -0.04 -13.04
C SER A 180 -6.04 -0.71 -11.89
N SER A 181 -7.14 -0.13 -11.39
CA SER A 181 -7.88 -0.73 -10.27
C SER A 181 -8.68 -1.99 -10.59
N HIS A 182 -8.84 -2.35 -11.87
CA HIS A 182 -9.66 -3.47 -12.38
C HIS A 182 -11.16 -3.42 -12.03
N VAL A 183 -11.63 -2.28 -11.51
CA VAL A 183 -13.04 -2.08 -11.13
C VAL A 183 -13.68 -1.01 -12.00
N VAL A 184 -14.74 -1.39 -12.69
CA VAL A 184 -15.68 -0.50 -13.37
C VAL A 184 -16.82 -0.16 -12.41
N LYS A 185 -16.88 1.12 -12.01
CA LYS A 185 -17.97 1.72 -11.23
C LYS A 185 -18.03 3.22 -11.52
N ALA A 186 -19.06 3.90 -11.01
CA ALA A 186 -19.13 5.36 -11.10
C ALA A 186 -17.84 5.99 -10.54
N GLY A 187 -17.17 6.80 -11.37
CA GLY A 187 -15.94 7.50 -11.02
C GLY A 187 -14.68 6.62 -10.94
N SER A 188 -14.68 5.38 -11.45
CA SER A 188 -13.45 4.58 -11.50
C SER A 188 -12.54 4.96 -12.68
N ASP A 189 -11.28 4.53 -12.59
CA ASP A 189 -10.22 4.72 -13.59
C ASP A 189 -10.47 3.91 -14.87
N VAL A 190 -10.88 2.65 -14.75
CA VAL A 190 -11.21 1.76 -15.88
C VAL A 190 -12.27 2.40 -16.80
N TYR A 191 -13.19 3.17 -16.23
CA TYR A 191 -14.24 3.84 -17.01
C TYR A 191 -13.64 4.81 -18.05
N ALA A 192 -12.81 5.77 -17.63
CA ALA A 192 -12.22 6.72 -18.57
C ALA A 192 -11.27 6.03 -19.56
N LEU A 193 -10.56 4.97 -19.14
CA LEU A 193 -9.71 4.18 -20.02
C LEU A 193 -10.49 3.56 -21.19
N LEU A 194 -11.59 2.87 -20.90
CA LEU A 194 -12.39 2.19 -21.93
C LEU A 194 -13.20 3.16 -22.80
N PHE A 195 -13.82 4.18 -22.20
CA PHE A 195 -14.80 5.02 -22.88
C PHE A 195 -14.23 6.31 -23.47
N ASN A 196 -13.10 6.82 -22.95
CA ASN A 196 -12.52 8.10 -23.40
C ASN A 196 -11.13 7.90 -24.02
N VAL A 197 -10.31 7.00 -23.49
CA VAL A 197 -8.94 6.77 -24.01
C VAL A 197 -8.94 5.84 -25.22
N LEU A 198 -9.49 4.63 -25.14
CA LEU A 198 -9.45 3.69 -26.27
C LEU A 198 -9.99 4.28 -27.59
N PRO A 199 -11.07 5.08 -27.61
CA PRO A 199 -11.59 5.66 -28.85
C PRO A 199 -10.66 6.69 -29.52
N VAL A 200 -9.78 7.34 -28.76
CA VAL A 200 -8.88 8.39 -29.29
C VAL A 200 -7.52 7.87 -29.74
N LEU A 201 -7.22 6.59 -29.49
CA LEU A 201 -5.96 5.97 -29.89
C LEU A 201 -5.84 5.86 -31.41
N ALA A 202 -4.65 6.16 -31.92
CA ALA A 202 -4.35 5.98 -33.33
C ALA A 202 -4.39 4.49 -33.74
N ARG A 203 -4.71 4.24 -35.01
CA ARG A 203 -4.59 2.90 -35.59
C ARG A 203 -3.17 2.37 -35.42
N GLY A 204 -3.07 1.10 -35.04
CA GLY A 204 -1.83 0.36 -34.84
C GLY A 204 -1.22 0.51 -33.44
N VAL A 205 -1.80 1.33 -32.55
CA VAL A 205 -1.42 1.35 -31.14
C VAL A 205 -1.74 -0.02 -30.53
N VAL A 206 -0.80 -0.56 -29.76
CA VAL A 206 -0.96 -1.84 -29.06
C VAL A 206 -1.28 -1.57 -27.60
N ILE A 207 -2.30 -2.23 -27.07
CA ILE A 207 -2.80 -2.03 -25.72
C ILE A 207 -2.64 -3.33 -24.92
N HIS A 208 -2.03 -3.24 -23.75
CA HIS A 208 -1.95 -4.32 -22.76
C HIS A 208 -2.97 -4.06 -21.66
N PHE A 209 -3.74 -5.10 -21.31
CA PHE A 209 -4.52 -5.14 -20.07
C PHE A 209 -3.98 -6.26 -19.19
N HIS A 210 -3.60 -5.91 -17.96
CA HIS A 210 -3.15 -6.87 -16.95
C HIS A 210 -4.34 -7.53 -16.23
N ASP A 211 -4.08 -8.66 -15.56
CA ASP A 211 -5.04 -9.49 -14.83
C ASP A 211 -6.28 -9.92 -15.64
N ILE A 212 -6.04 -10.25 -16.92
CA ILE A 212 -7.05 -10.86 -17.81
C ILE A 212 -6.76 -12.35 -17.98
N PHE A 213 -7.63 -13.18 -17.40
CA PHE A 213 -7.47 -14.63 -17.32
C PHE A 213 -8.32 -15.38 -18.34
N ASP A 214 -7.95 -16.63 -18.66
CA ASP A 214 -8.66 -17.43 -19.66
C ASP A 214 -10.18 -17.43 -19.41
N ARG A 215 -10.93 -17.48 -20.52
CA ARG A 215 -12.39 -17.39 -20.55
C ARG A 215 -12.97 -16.10 -19.94
N PHE A 216 -12.14 -15.10 -19.64
CA PHE A 216 -12.52 -13.86 -18.97
C PHE A 216 -13.19 -14.11 -17.61
N GLU A 217 -12.62 -15.02 -16.81
CA GLU A 217 -13.07 -15.30 -15.44
C GLU A 217 -11.88 -15.34 -14.47
N TYR A 218 -12.05 -14.79 -13.27
CA TYR A 218 -10.97 -14.60 -12.30
C TYR A 218 -10.64 -15.92 -11.60
N PRO A 219 -9.40 -16.10 -11.13
CA PRO A 219 -9.02 -17.29 -10.37
C PRO A 219 -9.92 -17.49 -9.14
N ALA A 220 -10.25 -18.76 -8.85
CA ALA A 220 -11.10 -19.11 -7.71
C ALA A 220 -10.60 -18.50 -6.40
N GLU A 221 -9.28 -18.54 -6.17
CA GLU A 221 -8.66 -17.96 -4.98
C GLU A 221 -8.89 -16.45 -4.81
N TRP A 222 -9.02 -15.69 -5.91
CA TRP A 222 -9.25 -14.25 -5.85
C TRP A 222 -10.72 -13.95 -5.57
N LEU A 223 -11.62 -14.65 -6.27
CA LEU A 223 -13.06 -14.56 -6.00
C LEU A 223 -13.37 -14.92 -4.55
N GLU A 224 -12.75 -15.98 -4.02
CA GLU A 224 -12.93 -16.43 -2.63
C GLU A 224 -12.35 -15.47 -1.59
N LYS A 225 -11.27 -14.74 -1.93
CA LYS A 225 -10.74 -13.64 -1.12
C LYS A 225 -11.58 -12.36 -1.19
N GLY A 226 -12.66 -12.35 -1.97
CA GLY A 226 -13.59 -11.22 -2.07
C GLY A 226 -13.18 -10.15 -3.07
N PHE A 227 -12.29 -10.45 -4.02
CA PHE A 227 -11.94 -9.53 -5.10
C PHE A 227 -13.19 -9.34 -5.98
N GLY A 228 -13.80 -8.15 -5.89
CA GLY A 228 -14.98 -7.76 -6.67
C GLY A 228 -14.64 -7.11 -8.02
N TRP A 229 -13.54 -7.53 -8.65
CA TRP A 229 -13.09 -6.98 -9.93
C TRP A 229 -14.03 -7.40 -11.05
N ASN A 230 -14.16 -6.53 -12.06
CA ASN A 230 -15.13 -6.73 -13.14
C ASN A 230 -14.65 -6.21 -14.51
N GLU A 231 -13.41 -5.72 -14.61
CA GLU A 231 -12.83 -5.21 -15.85
C GLU A 231 -12.84 -6.24 -16.98
N GLN A 232 -12.43 -7.49 -16.73
CA GLN A 232 -12.35 -8.49 -17.79
C GLN A 232 -13.72 -8.86 -18.39
N TYR A 233 -14.80 -8.75 -17.62
CA TYR A 233 -16.16 -8.97 -18.15
C TYR A 233 -16.57 -7.85 -19.11
N VAL A 234 -16.21 -6.61 -18.77
CA VAL A 234 -16.43 -5.45 -19.66
C VAL A 234 -15.54 -5.56 -20.88
N LEU A 235 -14.28 -5.98 -20.72
CA LEU A 235 -13.35 -6.20 -21.84
C LEU A 235 -13.84 -7.31 -22.77
N ARG A 236 -14.40 -8.40 -22.23
CA ARG A 236 -15.06 -9.44 -23.01
C ARG A 236 -16.19 -8.86 -23.85
N ALA A 237 -17.11 -8.10 -23.24
CA ALA A 237 -18.21 -7.46 -23.95
C ALA A 237 -17.71 -6.47 -25.02
N PHE A 238 -16.65 -5.72 -24.71
CA PHE A 238 -16.00 -4.79 -25.62
C PHE A 238 -15.38 -5.47 -26.84
N LEU A 239 -14.81 -6.67 -26.68
CA LEU A 239 -14.23 -7.46 -27.78
C LEU A 239 -15.29 -8.20 -28.59
N GLN A 240 -16.43 -8.54 -27.98
CA GLN A 240 -17.54 -9.16 -28.69
C GLN A 240 -18.09 -8.22 -29.76
N PHE A 241 -18.20 -8.74 -31.00
CA PHE A 241 -18.68 -8.00 -32.16
C PHE A 241 -17.81 -6.80 -32.58
N ASN A 242 -16.63 -6.64 -31.98
CA ASN A 242 -15.75 -5.52 -32.25
C ASN A 242 -14.73 -5.89 -33.33
N SER A 243 -14.71 -5.12 -34.42
CA SER A 243 -13.79 -5.30 -35.54
C SER A 243 -12.70 -4.23 -35.60
N ASP A 244 -12.82 -3.22 -34.73
CA ASP A 244 -11.91 -2.08 -34.64
C ASP A 244 -10.72 -2.35 -33.70
N PHE A 245 -10.76 -3.46 -32.96
CA PHE A 245 -9.66 -3.97 -32.17
C PHE A 245 -9.50 -5.46 -32.44
N LYS A 246 -8.26 -5.90 -32.61
CA LYS A 246 -7.93 -7.33 -32.77
C LYS A 246 -7.07 -7.80 -31.61
N ILE A 247 -7.26 -9.05 -31.20
CA ILE A 247 -6.37 -9.71 -30.25
C ILE A 247 -5.03 -9.96 -30.96
N LYS A 248 -3.92 -9.57 -30.31
CA LYS A 248 -2.55 -9.93 -30.70
C LYS A 248 -2.04 -11.12 -29.91
N LEU A 249 -2.29 -11.14 -28.60
CA LEU A 249 -1.86 -12.19 -27.69
C LEU A 249 -2.80 -12.24 -26.49
N TYR A 250 -3.29 -13.42 -26.13
CA TYR A 250 -4.12 -13.67 -24.95
C TYR A 250 -3.52 -14.85 -24.18
N THR A 251 -2.60 -14.54 -23.29
CA THR A 251 -1.66 -15.53 -22.75
C THR A 251 -2.34 -16.62 -21.94
N GLY A 252 -3.32 -16.28 -21.09
CA GLY A 252 -4.09 -17.28 -20.34
C GLY A 252 -4.76 -18.31 -21.25
N ARG A 253 -5.39 -17.86 -22.34
CA ARG A 253 -6.01 -18.74 -23.33
C ARG A 253 -4.99 -19.59 -24.09
N MET A 254 -3.86 -19.00 -24.47
CA MET A 254 -2.81 -19.73 -25.18
C MET A 254 -2.18 -20.80 -24.29
N ILE A 255 -1.96 -20.53 -23.00
CA ILE A 255 -1.46 -21.54 -22.05
C ILE A 255 -2.50 -22.66 -21.87
N ALA A 256 -3.79 -22.32 -21.74
CA ALA A 256 -4.85 -23.32 -21.58
C ALA A 256 -4.94 -24.29 -22.78
N ARG A 257 -4.74 -23.80 -24.01
CA ARG A 257 -4.89 -24.59 -25.24
C ARG A 257 -3.59 -25.22 -25.74
N HIS A 258 -2.46 -24.56 -25.52
CA HIS A 258 -1.16 -24.92 -26.08
C HIS A 258 -0.11 -25.14 -24.99
N ARG A 259 -0.53 -25.67 -23.84
CA ARG A 259 0.34 -25.90 -22.68
C ARG A 259 1.64 -26.64 -23.02
N ASP A 260 1.57 -27.64 -23.90
CA ASP A 260 2.73 -28.42 -24.34
C ASP A 260 3.76 -27.58 -25.11
N TRP A 261 3.29 -26.58 -25.86
CA TRP A 261 4.15 -25.62 -26.53
C TRP A 261 4.95 -24.81 -25.50
N PHE A 262 4.28 -24.28 -24.46
CA PHE A 262 4.95 -23.54 -23.38
C PHE A 262 5.91 -24.44 -22.61
N ALA A 263 5.51 -25.66 -22.27
CA ALA A 263 6.37 -26.61 -21.57
C ALA A 263 7.66 -26.92 -22.35
N ARG A 264 7.59 -26.93 -23.69
CA ARG A 264 8.74 -27.18 -24.56
C ARG A 264 9.62 -25.95 -24.77
N TRP A 265 9.02 -24.78 -25.00
CA TRP A 265 9.75 -23.62 -25.52
C TRP A 265 9.92 -22.47 -24.52
N MET A 266 8.99 -22.31 -23.59
CA MET A 266 9.00 -21.23 -22.58
C MET A 266 8.58 -21.76 -21.20
N PRO A 267 9.27 -22.79 -20.65
CA PRO A 267 8.81 -23.53 -19.48
C PRO A 267 8.64 -22.67 -18.22
N ASN A 268 9.42 -21.59 -18.07
CA ASN A 268 9.31 -20.69 -16.93
C ASN A 268 7.96 -19.95 -16.88
N CYS A 269 7.28 -19.78 -18.02
CA CYS A 269 5.91 -19.26 -18.07
C CYS A 269 4.91 -20.16 -17.33
N LEU A 270 5.23 -21.45 -17.11
CA LEU A 270 4.34 -22.36 -16.37
C LEU A 270 4.58 -22.35 -14.86
N ARG A 271 5.59 -21.63 -14.34
CA ARG A 271 5.82 -21.47 -12.89
C ARG A 271 4.75 -20.60 -12.26
N ASN A 272 4.44 -19.48 -12.91
CA ASN A 272 3.28 -18.65 -12.66
C ASN A 272 2.74 -18.21 -14.04
N PRO A 273 1.60 -18.77 -14.50
CA PRO A 273 1.00 -18.46 -15.80
C PRO A 273 0.54 -17.02 -16.00
N GLY A 274 0.34 -16.26 -14.91
CA GLY A 274 -0.10 -14.88 -14.98
C GLY A 274 -1.47 -14.69 -15.63
N GLY A 275 -1.76 -13.45 -16.01
CA GLY A 275 -2.99 -13.05 -16.67
C GLY A 275 -2.81 -11.73 -17.41
N HIS A 276 -2.96 -11.74 -18.74
CA HIS A 276 -3.00 -10.53 -19.55
C HIS A 276 -3.49 -10.78 -20.97
N ILE A 277 -3.89 -9.69 -21.63
CA ILE A 277 -4.22 -9.67 -23.05
C ILE A 277 -3.63 -8.43 -23.72
N TRP A 278 -3.09 -8.64 -24.92
CA TRP A 278 -2.62 -7.60 -25.83
C TRP A 278 -3.59 -7.49 -27.00
N ILE A 279 -4.11 -6.28 -27.23
CA ILE A 279 -4.96 -5.96 -28.37
C ILE A 279 -4.34 -4.83 -29.21
N GLU A 280 -4.77 -4.68 -30.45
CA GLU A 280 -4.29 -3.61 -31.34
C GLU A 280 -5.48 -2.90 -31.97
N ARG A 281 -5.47 -1.56 -31.96
CA ARG A 281 -6.46 -0.75 -32.67
C ARG A 281 -6.30 -0.92 -34.19
N THR A 282 -7.30 -1.45 -34.86
CA THR A 282 -7.35 -1.63 -36.32
C THR A 282 -8.24 -0.61 -37.02
N GLY A 283 -9.29 -0.13 -36.38
CA GLY A 283 -10.28 0.78 -36.96
C GLY A 283 -9.81 2.24 -37.02
N GLY A 284 -10.07 2.94 -38.13
CA GLY A 284 -9.80 4.38 -38.28
C GLY A 284 -11.08 5.20 -38.17
N GLY A 285 -11.23 5.95 -37.08
CA GLY A 285 -12.20 7.04 -36.98
C GLY A 285 -11.47 8.37 -37.13
N GLU A 286 -11.89 9.20 -38.09
CA GLU A 286 -11.45 10.60 -38.16
C GLU A 286 -11.82 11.31 -36.85
N ASN A 287 -10.85 12.04 -36.28
CA ASN A 287 -11.04 12.85 -35.08
C ASN A 287 -12.19 13.84 -35.28
N ILE A 288 -13.33 13.61 -34.64
CA ILE A 288 -14.34 14.65 -34.45
C ILE A 288 -13.93 15.45 -33.21
N GLY A 289 -13.45 16.67 -33.43
CA GLY A 289 -13.33 17.69 -32.39
C GLY A 289 -11.92 18.22 -32.18
N SER A 290 -11.50 19.18 -33.00
CA SER A 290 -10.40 20.09 -32.68
C SER A 290 -10.92 21.30 -31.92
N SER A 291 -10.28 21.66 -30.81
CA SER A 291 -10.14 23.05 -30.40
C SER A 291 -8.81 23.20 -29.68
N GLY A 292 -7.85 23.87 -30.33
CA GLY A 292 -6.50 24.01 -29.80
C GLY A 292 -6.38 25.04 -28.70
N GLN A 293 -5.26 24.99 -27.99
CA GLN A 293 -4.53 26.19 -27.59
C GLN A 293 -3.09 25.88 -27.16
N ALA A 294 -2.19 26.58 -27.84
CA ALA A 294 -0.92 27.19 -27.40
C ALA A 294 0.07 26.40 -26.52
N ASP A 295 1.31 26.35 -27.02
CA ASP A 295 2.54 26.00 -26.32
C ASP A 295 2.65 26.68 -24.94
N ALA A 296 2.86 25.87 -23.90
CA ALA A 296 3.32 26.32 -22.59
C ALA A 296 4.71 25.71 -22.28
N PRO A 297 5.60 26.46 -21.61
CA PRO A 297 7.04 26.20 -21.64
C PRO A 297 7.46 24.99 -20.79
N ARG A 298 8.48 24.27 -21.27
CA ARG A 298 9.20 23.23 -20.52
C ARG A 298 9.80 23.81 -19.23
N LEU A 299 9.21 23.46 -18.10
CA LEU A 299 9.82 23.63 -16.78
C LEU A 299 10.91 22.57 -16.61
N ALA A 300 12.16 22.99 -16.54
CA ALA A 300 13.25 22.15 -16.06
C ALA A 300 13.10 21.92 -14.56
N ALA A 301 13.21 20.67 -14.12
CA ALA A 301 13.22 20.31 -12.70
C ALA A 301 14.16 19.10 -12.47
N PRO A 302 14.55 18.78 -11.23
CA PRO A 302 15.90 19.02 -10.72
C PRO A 302 16.55 17.71 -10.22
N SER A 303 17.88 17.72 -10.04
CA SER A 303 18.64 16.65 -9.38
C SER A 303 17.95 16.12 -8.12
N ALA A 304 17.94 14.79 -7.90
CA ALA A 304 17.41 14.07 -6.73
C ALA A 304 17.38 14.98 -5.51
N ARG A 305 16.20 15.57 -5.25
CA ARG A 305 16.15 16.71 -4.35
C ARG A 305 16.14 16.17 -2.93
N PRO A 306 17.12 16.57 -2.11
CA PRO A 306 16.99 16.40 -0.69
C PRO A 306 15.66 17.01 -0.22
N LEU A 307 14.86 16.22 0.51
CA LEU A 307 13.69 16.75 1.19
C LEU A 307 14.21 17.60 2.34
N ARG A 308 13.94 18.91 2.22
CA ARG A 308 14.13 19.83 3.33
C ARG A 308 12.90 19.77 4.20
N PHE A 309 13.12 19.47 5.46
CA PHE A 309 12.05 19.49 6.46
C PHE A 309 12.55 20.19 7.71
N ARG A 310 11.65 20.84 8.42
CA ARG A 310 11.93 21.39 9.74
C ARG A 310 11.54 20.34 10.76
N CYS A 311 12.45 19.85 11.58
CA CYS A 311 12.10 18.90 12.61
C CYS A 311 11.07 19.56 13.56
N ASN A 312 9.83 19.03 13.63
CA ASN A 312 8.81 19.58 14.53
C ASN A 312 9.12 19.39 16.02
N ILE A 313 10.18 18.67 16.37
CA ILE A 313 10.61 18.48 17.76
C ILE A 313 11.62 19.55 18.16
N CYS A 314 12.72 19.70 17.42
CA CYS A 314 13.80 20.62 17.80
C CYS A 314 13.87 21.91 16.97
N GLY A 315 13.12 22.00 15.87
CA GLY A 315 13.10 23.17 14.98
C GLY A 315 14.23 23.23 13.96
N GLU A 316 15.17 22.28 14.01
CA GLU A 316 16.29 22.23 13.06
C GLU A 316 15.82 21.98 11.62
N HIS A 317 16.42 22.68 10.66
CA HIS A 317 16.17 22.41 9.24
C HIS A 317 17.09 21.29 8.78
N ASN A 318 16.48 20.15 8.48
CA ASN A 318 17.18 18.96 8.07
C ASN A 318 16.99 18.76 6.58
N THR A 319 17.88 17.94 6.04
CA THR A 319 17.88 17.51 4.66
C THR A 319 18.06 16.01 4.69
N ALA A 320 17.04 15.28 4.26
CA ALA A 320 17.08 13.84 4.13
C ALA A 320 16.53 13.43 2.77
N ILE A 321 16.89 12.23 2.32
CA ILE A 321 16.18 11.58 1.22
C ILE A 321 14.87 11.03 1.81
N LEU A 322 13.76 11.05 1.08
CA LEU A 322 12.45 10.60 1.59
C LEU A 322 12.52 9.17 2.15
N ASP A 323 13.28 8.30 1.49
CA ASP A 323 13.54 6.90 1.89
C ASP A 323 14.34 6.76 3.18
N ASP A 324 15.06 7.81 3.60
CA ASP A 324 15.73 7.83 4.90
C ASP A 324 14.75 8.11 6.03
N LEU A 325 13.56 8.68 5.76
CA LEU A 325 12.51 8.93 6.75
C LEU A 325 11.75 7.65 7.14
N GLN A 326 12.47 6.55 7.33
CA GLN A 326 11.91 5.30 7.87
C GLN A 326 11.49 5.49 9.32
N ARG A 327 10.51 4.68 9.73
CA ARG A 327 9.88 4.71 11.06
C ARG A 327 10.86 4.91 12.21
N GLU A 328 11.92 4.10 12.24
CA GLU A 328 12.91 4.06 13.33
C GLU A 328 14.28 4.65 12.97
N LYS A 329 14.49 5.13 11.73
CA LYS A 329 15.78 5.66 11.31
C LYS A 329 15.94 7.12 11.76
N PRO A 330 16.97 7.46 12.56
CA PRO A 330 17.25 8.84 12.93
C PRO A 330 17.58 9.66 11.69
N THR A 331 16.86 10.77 11.51
CA THR A 331 16.98 11.65 10.33
C THR A 331 17.10 13.12 10.66
N CYS A 332 16.89 13.49 11.93
CA CYS A 332 17.29 14.81 12.40
C CYS A 332 18.73 14.76 12.92
N THR A 333 19.62 15.57 12.36
CA THR A 333 21.04 15.62 12.73
C THR A 333 21.29 16.23 14.10
N THR A 334 20.32 17.00 14.63
CA THR A 334 20.46 17.69 15.92
C THR A 334 19.90 16.88 17.08
N CYS A 335 18.61 16.51 17.03
CA CYS A 335 18.00 15.75 18.14
C CYS A 335 18.00 14.24 17.92
N GLY A 336 18.34 13.73 16.74
CA GLY A 336 18.27 12.30 16.44
C GLY A 336 16.85 11.77 16.21
N SER A 337 15.86 12.65 16.04
CA SER A 337 14.47 12.20 15.87
C SER A 337 14.30 11.31 14.64
N THR A 338 13.47 10.28 14.82
CA THR A 338 12.96 9.40 13.77
C THR A 338 11.65 9.93 13.20
N ALA A 339 11.16 9.34 12.10
CA ALA A 339 9.84 9.68 11.56
C ALA A 339 8.72 9.42 12.59
N ARG A 340 8.80 8.33 13.36
CA ARG A 340 7.85 8.02 14.45
C ARG A 340 7.84 9.08 15.54
N ALA A 341 9.01 9.47 16.05
CA ALA A 341 9.09 10.51 17.07
C ALA A 341 8.41 11.81 16.61
N ARG A 342 8.64 12.21 15.35
CA ARG A 342 8.02 13.41 14.77
C ARG A 342 6.52 13.22 14.51
N ALA A 343 6.07 12.02 14.16
CA ALA A 343 4.67 11.69 13.96
C ALA A 343 3.85 11.78 15.25
N ILE A 344 4.42 11.37 16.40
CA ILE A 344 3.82 11.54 17.73
C ILE A 344 3.59 13.02 18.05
N ILE A 345 4.62 13.85 17.90
CA ILE A 345 4.51 15.30 18.16
C ILE A 345 3.56 15.98 17.19
N ARG A 346 3.53 15.53 15.93
CA ARG A 346 2.54 16.01 14.95
C ARG A 346 1.12 15.67 15.37
N ALA A 347 0.86 14.43 15.81
CA ALA A 347 -0.46 14.01 16.27
C ALA A 347 -0.92 14.86 17.46
N LEU A 348 -0.04 15.06 18.45
CA LEU A 348 -0.32 15.97 19.57
C LEU A 348 -0.60 17.40 19.11
N SER A 349 0.22 17.93 18.20
CA SER A 349 0.04 19.30 17.67
C SER A 349 -1.35 19.49 17.05
N VAL A 350 -1.74 18.56 16.17
CA VAL A 350 -3.04 18.60 15.49
C VAL A 350 -4.20 18.63 16.48
N GLU A 351 -4.09 17.92 17.61
CA GLU A 351 -5.12 17.87 18.65
C GLU A 351 -5.15 19.11 19.55
N LEU A 352 -4.02 19.79 19.74
CA LEU A 352 -3.92 21.03 20.52
C LEU A 352 -4.27 22.28 19.69
N PHE A 353 -3.93 22.29 18.40
CA PHE A 353 -4.07 23.44 17.49
C PHE A 353 -5.20 23.25 16.47
N ARG A 354 -6.28 22.53 16.83
CA ARG A 354 -7.53 22.41 16.05
C ARG A 354 -7.34 21.99 14.59
N GLY A 355 -6.44 21.04 14.34
CA GLY A 355 -6.16 20.51 13.00
C GLY A 355 -4.85 21.00 12.39
N GLU A 356 -4.24 22.05 12.94
CA GLU A 356 -2.97 22.60 12.46
C GLU A 356 -1.77 21.86 13.06
N SER A 357 -0.70 21.74 12.29
CA SER A 357 0.54 21.05 12.72
C SER A 357 1.64 22.10 12.86
N GLU A 358 1.95 22.45 14.11
CA GLU A 358 2.97 23.42 14.50
C GLU A 358 4.18 22.72 15.11
N ALA A 359 5.37 23.30 14.95
CA ALA A 359 6.56 22.73 15.56
C ALA A 359 6.64 23.06 17.06
N LEU A 360 7.00 22.07 17.87
CA LEU A 360 7.14 22.15 19.33
C LEU A 360 7.91 23.38 19.83
N PRO A 361 9.03 23.83 19.21
CA PRO A 361 9.73 25.03 19.67
C PRO A 361 8.87 26.30 19.61
N ASP A 362 7.91 26.35 18.69
CA ASP A 362 7.05 27.51 18.44
C ASP A 362 5.77 27.50 19.28
N TRP A 363 5.49 26.38 19.95
CA TRP A 363 4.33 26.29 20.84
C TRP A 363 4.46 27.31 21.98
N PRO A 364 3.36 27.95 22.40
CA PRO A 364 3.37 28.79 23.58
C PRO A 364 3.78 28.02 24.84
N LEU A 365 4.20 28.76 25.87
CA LEU A 365 4.41 28.18 27.19
C LEU A 365 3.04 27.98 27.86
N TRP A 366 2.64 26.74 28.07
CA TRP A 366 1.37 26.34 28.66
C TRP A 366 1.61 25.46 29.90
N LYS A 367 2.21 26.03 30.95
CA LYS A 367 2.48 25.29 32.20
C LYS A 367 1.22 24.85 32.94
N GLU A 368 0.09 25.42 32.60
CA GLU A 368 -1.24 25.04 33.04
C GLU A 368 -1.76 23.75 32.38
N VAL A 369 -1.19 23.37 31.22
CA VAL A 369 -1.54 22.12 30.53
C VAL A 369 -0.60 21.01 31.04
N SER A 370 -1.22 19.97 31.59
CA SER A 370 -0.54 18.81 32.15
C SER A 370 -0.42 17.69 31.12
N GLY A 371 0.78 17.17 30.91
CA GLY A 371 1.02 16.04 30.00
C GLY A 371 1.74 14.88 30.68
N LEU A 372 1.47 13.67 30.22
CA LEU A 372 2.12 12.46 30.71
C LEU A 372 2.64 11.60 29.56
N GLY A 373 3.87 11.09 29.70
CA GLY A 373 4.49 10.14 28.78
C GLY A 373 4.69 8.77 29.42
N MET A 374 4.62 7.71 28.63
CA MET A 374 4.91 6.34 29.07
C MET A 374 6.18 5.82 28.40
N THR A 375 7.31 5.92 29.11
CA THR A 375 8.65 5.58 28.60
C THR A 375 8.97 6.29 27.30
N ASP A 376 8.59 7.56 27.23
CA ASP A 376 8.77 8.36 26.03
C ASP A 376 10.25 8.59 25.74
N TRP A 377 10.55 8.75 24.45
CA TRP A 377 11.89 9.08 24.02
C TRP A 377 12.31 10.46 24.56
N GLU A 378 13.43 10.49 25.27
CA GLU A 378 13.96 11.67 25.97
C GLU A 378 14.03 12.92 25.07
N GLY A 379 14.30 12.73 23.77
CA GLY A 379 14.44 13.83 22.81
C GLY A 379 13.21 14.74 22.69
N TYR A 380 11.99 14.20 22.69
CA TYR A 380 10.78 15.04 22.71
C TYR A 380 10.24 15.24 24.14
N ALA A 381 10.44 14.30 25.06
CA ALA A 381 9.97 14.41 26.44
C ALA A 381 10.56 15.63 27.16
N ALA A 382 11.87 15.85 27.05
CA ALA A 382 12.53 17.01 27.66
C ALA A 382 11.97 18.34 27.14
N ARG A 383 11.65 18.41 25.83
CA ARG A 383 11.12 19.62 25.19
C ARG A 383 9.64 19.85 25.50
N LEU A 384 8.86 18.78 25.63
CA LEU A 384 7.49 18.88 26.17
C LEU A 384 7.53 19.42 27.60
N ALA A 385 8.49 18.99 28.44
CA ALA A 385 8.68 19.50 29.79
C ALA A 385 9.13 20.97 29.85
N GLU A 386 9.68 21.53 28.78
CA GLU A 386 9.92 22.98 28.67
C GLU A 386 8.60 23.73 28.44
N LYS A 387 7.67 23.20 27.63
CA LYS A 387 6.41 23.87 27.26
C LYS A 387 5.25 23.63 28.24
N PHE A 388 5.20 22.45 28.84
CA PHE A 388 4.07 21.95 29.64
C PHE A 388 4.48 21.60 31.06
N SER A 389 3.50 21.31 31.92
CA SER A 389 3.72 20.50 33.12
C SER A 389 3.78 19.02 32.69
N TYR A 390 4.94 18.57 32.23
CA TYR A 390 5.13 17.25 31.63
C TYR A 390 5.84 16.26 32.55
N THR A 391 5.29 15.05 32.71
CA THR A 391 5.94 13.95 33.44
C THR A 391 6.13 12.73 32.54
N ASN A 392 7.37 12.34 32.26
CA ASN A 392 7.68 11.06 31.63
C ASN A 392 7.79 9.96 32.70
N THR A 393 6.99 8.90 32.57
CA THR A 393 6.87 7.82 33.56
C THR A 393 7.48 6.52 33.06
N PHE A 394 7.82 5.61 33.98
CA PHE A 394 8.48 4.34 33.65
C PHE A 394 7.93 3.18 34.48
N LEU A 395 7.99 1.97 33.94
CA LEU A 395 7.58 0.77 34.68
C LEU A 395 8.62 0.32 35.73
N HIS A 396 9.89 0.64 35.51
CA HIS A 396 11.03 0.08 36.26
C HIS A 396 11.74 1.10 37.19
N LYS A 397 11.33 2.37 37.19
CA LYS A 397 11.94 3.44 38.00
C LYS A 397 10.98 4.61 38.19
N GLU A 398 11.31 5.48 39.14
CA GLU A 398 10.61 6.74 39.33
C GLU A 398 10.89 7.74 38.18
N PRO A 399 9.90 8.56 37.74
CA PRO A 399 8.49 8.55 38.16
C PRO A 399 7.76 7.29 37.69
N TRP A 400 7.18 6.52 38.61
CA TRP A 400 6.63 5.21 38.29
C TRP A 400 5.17 5.27 37.81
N LEU A 401 4.85 4.49 36.78
CA LEU A 401 3.48 4.22 36.36
C LEU A 401 3.36 2.81 35.77
N ASP A 402 2.46 2.02 36.35
CA ASP A 402 1.95 0.81 35.72
C ASP A 402 0.51 1.05 35.26
N VAL A 403 0.34 1.25 33.95
CA VAL A 403 -0.98 1.49 33.35
C VAL A 403 -1.88 0.25 33.38
N ALA A 404 -1.33 -0.93 33.66
CA ALA A 404 -2.07 -2.19 33.77
C ALA A 404 -2.51 -2.53 35.21
N ALA A 405 -2.14 -1.69 36.18
CA ALA A 405 -2.52 -1.87 37.58
C ALA A 405 -4.05 -1.90 37.76
N GLU A 406 -4.53 -2.60 38.80
CA GLU A 406 -5.96 -2.70 39.09
C GLU A 406 -6.63 -1.33 39.27
N GLU A 407 -5.90 -0.39 39.89
CA GLU A 407 -6.31 0.99 40.06
C GLU A 407 -5.14 1.93 39.73
N VAL A 408 -5.46 3.04 39.05
CA VAL A 408 -4.51 4.12 38.84
C VAL A 408 -4.29 4.85 40.17
N PRO A 409 -3.04 5.22 40.54
CA PRO A 409 -2.79 6.02 41.72
C PRO A 409 -3.65 7.29 41.76
N ALA A 410 -4.27 7.59 42.91
CA ALA A 410 -5.29 8.64 43.02
C ALA A 410 -4.84 10.03 42.53
N HIS A 411 -3.54 10.34 42.60
CA HIS A 411 -2.98 11.61 42.15
C HIS A 411 -2.91 11.75 40.61
N TRP A 412 -3.05 10.65 39.87
CA TRP A 412 -3.08 10.65 38.41
C TRP A 412 -4.50 10.75 37.83
N ILE A 413 -5.54 10.47 38.61
CA ILE A 413 -6.92 10.49 38.14
C ILE A 413 -7.31 11.91 37.71
N GLU A 414 -7.79 12.05 36.47
CA GLU A 414 -8.20 13.29 35.82
C GLU A 414 -7.19 14.44 36.00
N SER A 415 -5.90 14.13 35.94
CA SER A 415 -4.84 15.11 36.20
C SER A 415 -4.15 15.59 34.93
N CYS A 416 -4.31 14.90 33.80
CA CYS A 416 -3.62 15.20 32.54
C CYS A 416 -4.56 15.71 31.44
N ASP A 417 -4.12 16.70 30.69
CA ASP A 417 -4.78 17.19 29.47
C ASP A 417 -4.40 16.35 28.24
N PHE A 418 -3.22 15.71 28.26
CA PHE A 418 -2.84 14.71 27.26
C PHE A 418 -1.96 13.59 27.83
N VAL A 419 -2.03 12.42 27.20
CA VAL A 419 -1.18 11.25 27.50
C VAL A 419 -0.55 10.77 26.19
N ILE A 420 0.76 10.49 26.21
CA ILE A 420 1.49 9.86 25.10
C ILE A 420 1.83 8.41 25.48
N SER A 421 1.45 7.49 24.60
CA SER A 421 1.76 6.06 24.70
C SER A 421 2.44 5.61 23.41
N SER A 422 3.74 5.29 23.47
CA SER A 422 4.51 4.94 22.28
C SER A 422 5.16 3.57 22.42
N GLU A 423 4.57 2.53 21.80
CA GLU A 423 5.06 1.14 21.80
C GLU A 423 5.14 0.55 23.22
N VAL A 424 4.05 0.71 23.97
CA VAL A 424 3.91 0.22 25.36
C VAL A 424 2.77 -0.79 25.48
N LEU A 425 1.63 -0.53 24.86
CA LEU A 425 0.41 -1.31 25.12
C LEU A 425 0.43 -2.71 24.49
N GLU A 426 1.31 -2.98 23.53
CA GLU A 426 1.56 -4.31 22.96
C GLU A 426 2.32 -5.25 23.91
N HIS A 427 2.92 -4.68 24.96
CA HIS A 427 3.70 -5.40 25.97
C HIS A 427 2.95 -5.57 27.30
N VAL A 428 1.82 -4.90 27.46
CA VAL A 428 1.01 -4.94 28.68
C VAL A 428 0.38 -6.32 28.88
N LEU A 429 0.32 -6.82 30.11
CA LEU A 429 -0.35 -8.09 30.42
C LEU A 429 -1.87 -8.00 30.17
N PRO A 430 -2.52 -9.09 29.73
CA PRO A 430 -3.97 -9.12 29.54
C PRO A 430 -4.74 -8.99 30.88
N PRO A 431 -5.97 -8.43 30.88
CA PRO A 431 -6.65 -7.86 29.72
C PRO A 431 -6.19 -6.44 29.42
N VAL A 432 -5.79 -6.18 28.17
CA VAL A 432 -5.28 -4.86 27.75
C VAL A 432 -6.31 -3.74 27.83
N SER A 433 -7.61 -4.08 27.80
CA SER A 433 -8.71 -3.12 27.98
C SER A 433 -8.59 -2.32 29.28
N ARG A 434 -8.03 -2.94 30.34
CA ARG A 434 -7.74 -2.25 31.60
C ARG A 434 -6.77 -1.08 31.41
N ALA A 435 -5.72 -1.26 30.60
CA ALA A 435 -4.78 -0.19 30.34
C ALA A 435 -5.42 0.99 29.61
N PHE A 436 -6.27 0.71 28.60
CA PHE A 436 -7.03 1.78 27.93
C PHE A 436 -7.97 2.51 28.89
N GLN A 437 -8.65 1.79 29.80
CA GLN A 437 -9.50 2.40 30.81
C GLN A 437 -8.72 3.26 31.81
N ASN A 438 -7.53 2.81 32.20
CA ASN A 438 -6.66 3.55 33.10
C ASN A 438 -6.12 4.82 32.44
N VAL A 439 -5.73 4.77 31.16
CA VAL A 439 -5.37 5.99 30.40
C VAL A 439 -6.57 6.95 30.32
N TYR A 440 -7.78 6.44 30.08
CA TYR A 440 -9.00 7.25 30.10
C TYR A 440 -9.23 7.93 31.47
N ASN A 441 -8.99 7.22 32.56
CA ASN A 441 -9.15 7.74 33.92
C ASN A 441 -8.10 8.79 34.27
N ILE A 442 -6.89 8.71 33.70
CA ILE A 442 -5.82 9.71 33.90
C ILE A 442 -6.17 11.04 33.22
N LEU A 443 -6.85 10.99 32.08
CA LEU A 443 -7.20 12.18 31.32
C LEU A 443 -8.33 12.97 31.98
N LYS A 444 -8.20 14.29 32.00
CA LYS A 444 -9.30 15.23 32.28
C LYS A 444 -10.38 15.12 31.20
N PRO A 445 -11.64 15.52 31.48
CA PRO A 445 -12.64 15.72 30.44
C PRO A 445 -12.11 16.61 29.31
N GLY A 446 -12.27 16.16 28.06
CA GLY A 446 -11.70 16.82 26.88
C GLY A 446 -10.23 16.52 26.58
N GLY A 447 -9.52 15.81 27.47
CA GLY A 447 -8.12 15.43 27.29
C GLY A 447 -7.91 14.41 26.17
N VAL A 448 -6.68 14.28 25.68
CA VAL A 448 -6.37 13.46 24.49
C VAL A 448 -5.25 12.43 24.72
N LEU A 449 -5.47 11.21 24.25
CA LEU A 449 -4.46 10.17 24.13
C LEU A 449 -3.82 10.25 22.75
N ILE A 450 -2.49 10.22 22.69
CA ILE A 450 -1.69 9.99 21.48
C ILE A 450 -1.03 8.61 21.60
N LEU A 451 -1.36 7.71 20.67
CA LEU A 451 -1.00 6.30 20.72
C LEU A 451 -0.21 5.88 19.47
N THR A 452 0.89 5.16 19.66
CA THR A 452 1.49 4.30 18.63
C THR A 452 1.71 2.90 19.19
N VAL A 453 1.34 1.88 18.42
CA VAL A 453 1.64 0.47 18.69
C VAL A 453 1.86 -0.25 17.36
N PRO A 454 2.56 -1.38 17.34
CA PRO A 454 2.52 -2.29 16.21
C PRO A 454 1.09 -2.79 16.02
N TYR A 455 0.52 -2.56 14.84
CA TYR A 455 -0.73 -3.20 14.42
C TYR A 455 -0.66 -3.59 12.95
N GLY A 456 -1.50 -4.54 12.54
CA GLY A 456 -1.69 -4.90 11.15
C GLY A 456 -3.12 -4.69 10.66
N LEU A 457 -3.39 -5.10 9.43
CA LEU A 457 -4.69 -5.01 8.78
C LEU A 457 -5.57 -6.26 8.97
N MET A 458 -5.20 -7.13 9.91
CA MET A 458 -5.97 -8.33 10.24
C MET A 458 -7.33 -7.97 10.87
N PRO A 459 -8.35 -8.84 10.79
CA PRO A 459 -9.68 -8.53 11.31
C PRO A 459 -9.76 -8.28 12.82
N ASP A 460 -8.92 -8.94 13.63
CA ASP A 460 -8.90 -8.79 15.09
C ASP A 460 -7.47 -8.88 15.67
N THR A 461 -7.29 -8.39 16.90
CA THR A 461 -6.01 -8.46 17.64
C THR A 461 -5.65 -9.91 17.93
N GLN A 462 -4.39 -10.27 17.67
CA GLN A 462 -3.85 -11.55 18.05
C GLN A 462 -3.18 -11.43 19.43
N GLU A 463 -3.81 -11.98 20.47
CA GLU A 463 -3.14 -12.21 21.75
C GLU A 463 -2.28 -13.47 21.66
N HIS A 464 -1.00 -13.35 21.99
CA HIS A 464 -0.08 -14.49 22.00
C HIS A 464 -0.25 -15.34 23.27
N PHE A 465 -0.62 -14.72 24.39
CA PHE A 465 -0.69 -15.35 25.72
C PHE A 465 -1.96 -14.92 26.50
N SER A 466 -3.15 -15.34 26.05
CA SER A 466 -4.43 -14.90 26.63
C SER A 466 -4.63 -15.25 28.11
N ASP A 467 -4.08 -16.39 28.56
CA ASP A 467 -4.29 -16.93 29.91
C ASP A 467 -3.07 -16.70 30.84
N LEU A 468 -2.21 -15.76 30.47
CA LEU A 468 -0.98 -15.45 31.20
C LEU A 468 -1.29 -14.95 32.62
N TYR A 469 -0.71 -15.60 33.64
CA TYR A 469 -0.96 -15.26 35.05
C TYR A 469 0.31 -15.32 35.90
N ASP A 470 0.82 -16.51 36.25
CA ASP A 470 2.08 -16.68 36.98
C ASP A 470 3.13 -17.30 36.05
N PHE A 471 3.97 -16.45 35.47
CA PHE A 471 4.89 -16.87 34.42
C PHE A 471 6.35 -16.49 34.66
N GLN A 472 7.22 -17.27 34.04
CA GLN A 472 8.65 -17.06 34.01
C GLN A 472 9.20 -17.37 32.63
N ILE A 473 10.14 -16.55 32.16
CA ILE A 473 10.90 -16.82 30.94
C ILE A 473 12.20 -17.50 31.37
N VAL A 474 12.38 -18.75 30.94
CA VAL A 474 13.56 -19.58 31.24
C VAL A 474 14.33 -19.88 29.96
N GLU A 475 15.64 -20.08 30.06
CA GLU A 475 16.46 -20.55 28.95
C GLU A 475 16.44 -22.08 28.91
N ASP A 476 16.06 -22.66 27.78
CA ASP A 476 16.09 -24.10 27.53
C ASP A 476 16.75 -24.38 26.19
N ARG A 477 17.89 -25.08 26.23
CA ARG A 477 18.71 -25.46 25.05
C ARG A 477 19.03 -24.29 24.11
N GLY A 478 19.30 -23.11 24.67
CA GLY A 478 19.64 -21.90 23.91
C GLY A 478 18.44 -21.18 23.29
N THR A 479 17.21 -21.52 23.70
CA THR A 479 15.98 -20.82 23.32
C THR A 479 15.25 -20.29 24.55
N SER A 480 14.69 -19.09 24.46
CA SER A 480 13.83 -18.54 25.52
C SER A 480 12.47 -19.22 25.50
N VAL A 481 12.03 -19.68 26.67
CA VAL A 481 10.78 -20.41 26.85
C VAL A 481 9.96 -19.71 27.94
N LEU A 482 8.72 -19.34 27.61
CA LEU A 482 7.79 -18.81 28.59
C LEU A 482 7.03 -19.99 29.21
N ARG A 483 7.14 -20.14 30.53
CA ARG A 483 6.34 -21.09 31.31
C ARG A 483 5.33 -20.31 32.13
N ASN A 484 4.05 -20.61 31.95
CA ASN A 484 2.93 -19.96 32.62
C ASN A 484 2.17 -20.99 33.47
N THR A 485 1.69 -20.56 34.63
CA THR A 485 0.62 -21.25 35.37
C THR A 485 -0.62 -20.35 35.31
N THR A 486 -1.69 -20.82 34.67
CA THR A 486 -2.94 -20.05 34.54
C THR A 486 -3.61 -19.86 35.91
N ARG A 487 -4.65 -19.03 35.97
CA ARG A 487 -5.44 -18.83 37.20
C ARG A 487 -6.12 -20.12 37.68
N GLU A 488 -6.42 -21.01 36.75
CA GLU A 488 -7.01 -22.34 36.97
C GLU A 488 -5.97 -23.39 37.40
N GLY A 489 -4.68 -23.03 37.41
CA GLY A 489 -3.58 -23.91 37.78
C GLY A 489 -3.04 -24.77 36.62
N GLU A 490 -3.42 -24.50 35.38
CA GLU A 490 -2.88 -25.21 34.21
C GLU A 490 -1.48 -24.70 33.86
N VAL A 491 -0.55 -25.61 33.56
CA VAL A 491 0.80 -25.24 33.15
C VAL A 491 0.87 -25.17 31.62
N GLN A 492 1.25 -24.01 31.09
CA GLN A 492 1.43 -23.74 29.66
C GLN A 492 2.90 -23.43 29.36
N GLU A 493 3.38 -23.83 28.18
CA GLU A 493 4.74 -23.55 27.73
C GLU A 493 4.76 -23.02 26.29
N PHE A 494 5.45 -21.89 26.06
CA PHE A 494 5.54 -21.24 24.76
C PHE A 494 7.01 -21.03 24.37
N ARG A 495 7.36 -21.37 23.13
CA ARG A 495 8.75 -21.36 22.63
C ARG A 495 9.01 -20.38 21.49
N ASN A 496 7.97 -19.91 20.80
CA ASN A 496 8.08 -18.97 19.69
C ASN A 496 7.88 -17.54 20.20
N LEU A 497 8.74 -17.11 21.13
CA LEU A 497 8.63 -15.79 21.75
C LEU A 497 9.16 -14.71 20.80
N VAL A 498 8.38 -13.63 20.63
CA VAL A 498 8.78 -12.44 19.88
C VAL A 498 9.14 -11.36 20.87
N PHE A 499 10.33 -10.77 20.73
CA PHE A 499 10.79 -9.70 21.59
C PHE A 499 11.07 -8.44 20.79
N HIS A 500 10.68 -7.28 21.31
CA HIS A 500 10.97 -5.98 20.70
C HIS A 500 12.05 -5.23 21.50
N GLY A 501 12.99 -4.60 20.78
CA GLY A 501 14.02 -3.72 21.34
C GLY A 501 15.31 -4.41 21.83
N GLY A 502 16.38 -3.59 21.94
CA GLY A 502 17.72 -3.95 22.41
C GLY A 502 17.79 -4.38 23.90
N PRO A 503 18.95 -4.29 24.58
CA PRO A 503 19.26 -5.10 25.78
C PRO A 503 18.18 -5.03 26.87
N GLY A 504 17.59 -6.18 27.24
CA GLY A 504 16.42 -6.28 28.14
C GLY A 504 15.08 -6.42 27.42
N SER A 505 15.08 -6.96 26.20
CA SER A 505 13.99 -7.03 25.23
C SER A 505 12.63 -7.35 25.85
N THR A 506 11.61 -6.54 25.53
CA THR A 506 10.26 -6.69 26.10
C THR A 506 9.47 -7.66 25.24
N LEU A 507 8.86 -8.67 25.88
CA LEU A 507 8.07 -9.69 25.20
C LEU A 507 6.83 -9.05 24.56
N GLU A 508 6.63 -9.28 23.27
CA GLU A 508 5.39 -8.92 22.59
C GLU A 508 4.26 -9.80 23.13
N MET A 509 3.24 -9.20 23.74
CA MET A 509 2.08 -9.94 24.26
C MET A 509 1.01 -10.12 23.17
N ARG A 510 0.98 -9.20 22.20
CA ARG A 510 -0.04 -9.14 21.16
C ARG A 510 0.45 -8.39 19.92
N VAL A 511 -0.16 -8.72 18.78
CA VAL A 511 -0.16 -7.86 17.59
C VAL A 511 -1.56 -7.29 17.41
N PHE A 512 -1.69 -5.97 17.50
CA PHE A 512 -3.00 -5.33 17.39
C PHE A 512 -3.57 -5.39 15.96
N SER A 513 -4.89 -5.38 15.87
CA SER A 513 -5.61 -4.96 14.67
C SER A 513 -6.02 -3.49 14.81
N GLU A 514 -5.96 -2.73 13.72
CA GLU A 514 -6.47 -1.35 13.71
C GLU A 514 -7.94 -1.28 14.16
N ASN A 515 -8.79 -2.18 13.65
CA ASN A 515 -10.21 -2.23 13.99
C ASN A 515 -10.43 -2.55 15.48
N ALA A 516 -9.64 -3.47 16.01
CA ALA A 516 -9.71 -3.85 17.42
C ALA A 516 -9.23 -2.72 18.34
N LEU A 517 -8.19 -1.97 17.96
CA LEU A 517 -7.72 -0.78 18.69
C LEU A 517 -8.80 0.30 18.77
N VAL A 518 -9.45 0.61 17.65
CA VAL A 518 -10.56 1.59 17.63
C VAL A 518 -11.71 1.12 18.52
N ARG A 519 -12.03 -0.18 18.51
CA ARG A 519 -13.05 -0.76 19.40
C ARG A 519 -12.66 -0.64 20.88
N LEU A 520 -11.44 -1.02 21.26
CA LEU A 520 -10.94 -0.92 22.64
C LEU A 520 -10.96 0.52 23.16
N LEU A 521 -10.59 1.49 22.32
CA LEU A 521 -10.67 2.91 22.66
C LEU A 521 -12.12 3.36 22.91
N ARG A 522 -13.07 2.95 22.05
CA ARG A 522 -14.50 3.25 22.26
C ARG A 522 -15.05 2.60 23.52
N GLU A 523 -14.69 1.35 23.78
CA GLU A 523 -15.11 0.61 24.99
C GLU A 523 -14.59 1.27 26.27
N ALA A 524 -13.39 1.85 26.25
CA ALA A 524 -12.84 2.63 27.36
C ALA A 524 -13.53 4.01 27.54
N GLY A 525 -14.34 4.44 26.57
CA GLY A 525 -15.11 5.69 26.62
C GLY A 525 -14.55 6.83 25.78
N PHE A 526 -13.52 6.60 24.96
CA PHE A 526 -13.00 7.65 24.07
C PHE A 526 -13.93 7.94 22.89
N GLU A 527 -13.96 9.21 22.50
CA GLU A 527 -14.61 9.76 21.31
C GLU A 527 -13.58 10.40 20.37
N GLU A 528 -14.03 10.87 19.21
CA GLU A 528 -13.18 11.55 18.20
C GLU A 528 -11.88 10.79 17.83
N ILE A 529 -11.96 9.46 17.73
CA ILE A 529 -10.80 8.62 17.44
C ILE A 529 -10.33 8.84 16.00
N LYS A 530 -9.05 9.16 15.82
CA LYS A 530 -8.47 9.49 14.52
C LYS A 530 -7.18 8.73 14.28
N VAL A 531 -7.11 8.03 13.15
CA VAL A 531 -5.87 7.45 12.62
C VAL A 531 -5.15 8.51 11.77
N HIS A 532 -3.93 8.88 12.12
CA HIS A 532 -3.18 9.96 11.49
C HIS A 532 -2.48 9.50 10.19
N ARG A 533 -3.27 9.22 9.15
CA ARG A 533 -2.77 8.72 7.85
C ARG A 533 -2.07 9.77 6.98
N LYS A 534 -2.50 11.03 7.08
CA LYS A 534 -1.93 12.12 6.27
C LYS A 534 -0.46 12.37 6.64
N PRO A 535 0.49 12.35 5.68
CA PRO A 535 1.88 12.68 5.94
C PRO A 535 2.05 14.17 6.28
N ASP A 536 3.18 14.51 6.92
CA ASP A 536 3.60 15.89 7.16
C ASP A 536 5.07 16.04 6.75
N ILE A 537 5.23 16.15 5.45
CA ILE A 537 6.52 16.23 4.75
C ILE A 537 7.29 17.49 5.17
N VAL A 538 6.60 18.59 5.49
CA VAL A 538 7.21 19.83 6.00
C VAL A 538 7.95 19.58 7.30
N HIS A 539 7.44 18.67 8.13
CA HIS A 539 8.06 18.25 9.37
C HIS A 539 8.84 16.93 9.30
N GLY A 540 9.00 16.36 8.10
CA GLY A 540 9.74 15.11 7.89
C GLY A 540 9.01 13.90 8.49
N VAL A 541 7.67 13.93 8.52
CA VAL A 541 6.82 12.81 8.88
C VAL A 541 6.33 12.15 7.58
N TRP A 542 6.86 10.98 7.31
CA TRP A 542 6.48 10.13 6.18
C TRP A 542 6.24 8.71 6.70
N TRP A 543 5.20 8.06 6.18
CA TRP A 543 4.83 6.71 6.57
C TRP A 543 4.30 5.95 5.36
N PRO A 544 5.14 5.13 4.71
CA PRO A 544 4.76 4.42 3.50
C PRO A 544 3.89 3.18 3.77
N GLU A 545 3.95 2.61 4.98
CA GLU A 545 3.17 1.43 5.35
C GLU A 545 1.73 1.79 5.76
N PRO A 546 0.70 1.01 5.39
CA PRO A 546 -0.69 1.30 5.77
C PRO A 546 -1.03 0.93 7.23
N TRP A 547 -0.03 0.63 8.06
CA TRP A 547 -0.20 0.08 9.41
C TRP A 547 0.73 0.73 10.44
N SER A 548 0.47 0.52 11.73
CA SER A 548 1.20 1.11 12.86
C SER A 548 1.24 2.65 12.86
N LEU A 549 0.29 3.32 12.21
CA LEU A 549 0.16 4.78 12.17
C LEU A 549 -0.26 5.32 13.53
N PRO A 550 0.15 6.56 13.91
CA PRO A 550 -0.31 7.18 15.15
C PRO A 550 -1.83 7.34 15.20
N ILE A 551 -2.40 7.16 16.39
CA ILE A 551 -3.82 7.33 16.67
C ILE A 551 -3.99 8.41 17.75
N SER A 552 -4.92 9.34 17.57
CA SER A 552 -5.41 10.19 18.65
C SER A 552 -6.81 9.73 19.09
N ALA A 553 -7.12 9.89 20.37
CA ALA A 553 -8.44 9.58 20.92
C ALA A 553 -8.76 10.55 22.06
N ARG A 554 -9.95 11.15 22.06
CA ARG A 554 -10.32 12.23 22.99
C ARG A 554 -11.31 11.74 24.04
N LYS A 555 -11.06 12.06 25.31
CA LYS A 555 -12.05 11.87 26.37
C LYS A 555 -13.17 12.90 26.18
N PRO A 556 -14.46 12.52 26.24
CA PRO A 556 -15.58 13.45 26.06
C PRO A 556 -15.45 14.67 26.96
N ARG A 557 -15.92 15.83 26.49
CA ARG A 557 -16.04 17.03 27.33
C ARG A 557 -17.26 16.86 28.23
N ALA A 558 -17.11 17.28 29.49
CA ALA A 558 -18.18 17.21 30.50
C ALA A 558 -19.38 18.10 30.13
#